data_AF-A0A1V4CA50-F1
#
_entry.id   AF-A0A1V4CA50-F1
#
_cell.length_a   1.000
_cell.length_b   1.000
_cell.length_c   1.000
_cell.angle_alpha   90.00
_cell.angle_beta   90.00
_cell.angle_gamma   90.00
#
_symmetry.space_group_name_H-M   'P 1'
#
loop_
_entity.id
_entity.type
_entity.pdbx_description
1 polymer ?
#
loop_
_entity_poly.entity_id
_entity_poly.type
_entity_poly.pdbx_seq_one_letter_code
_entity_poly.pdbx_strand_id
1 'polypeptide(L)'
;MAKATPLRSGDALAGLAATTEQERVAARWVLAEVPLQRFLDEALIPYESDEVTRLIIDGHDQDAFAPVSGLTVGGFRDWLLSDAATPAVLERLSPGLTPEMVAAVSKIMRNQDLMLVARKCEVVTRFRNTVGLRGHLSVRLQPNHPTDDPAGIVASLIDGLLHGAGDAVIGVNPVSDSVPDLVRLNHVLAEVIERGAVPTQSCVLTHVTNTMQAMQLGAPVDLVFQSIAGTEAANRSFGITLALLDEAHAAALELKRGTVGDNVMYFETGQGSALSANAHHGVDQQTCEARAYAVARRYRPMLVNTVVGFIGPEYLYDGKQIIRAGLEDHFCGKLLGLPMGCDICYTNHAEADQDDMDNLMVLLASAGLNFLIGVPGADDVMLNYQSTSFHDALVLRDLLGLKRAPEFEAWLQRVGVTGADGRLLPASAQLPLSQRLWTLPEPA
;
A
#
# COMPACT_ATOMS: atom_id res chain seq x y z
N MET A 1 -20.79 13.51 -4.35
CA MET A 1 -19.69 12.58 -4.04
C MET A 1 -20.10 11.51 -3.06
N ALA A 2 -20.30 11.80 -1.78
CA ALA A 2 -20.56 10.78 -0.74
C ALA A 2 -21.72 9.82 -1.02
N LYS A 3 -22.89 10.35 -1.38
CA LYS A 3 -24.06 9.53 -1.69
C LYS A 3 -23.89 8.62 -2.93
N ALA A 4 -22.88 8.83 -3.77
CA ALA A 4 -22.60 7.97 -4.91
C ALA A 4 -21.75 6.74 -4.53
N THR A 5 -21.07 6.78 -3.38
CA THR A 5 -20.26 5.67 -2.87
C THR A 5 -21.14 4.43 -2.65
N PRO A 6 -20.67 3.21 -3.03
CA PRO A 6 -21.25 1.97 -2.54
C PRO A 6 -21.50 2.01 -1.02
N LEU A 7 -22.47 1.24 -0.53
CA LEU A 7 -22.78 1.25 0.90
C LEU A 7 -21.53 0.87 1.72
N ARG A 8 -21.22 1.69 2.72
CA ARG A 8 -20.19 1.48 3.73
C ARG A 8 -20.73 1.85 5.09
N SER A 9 -20.43 1.07 6.12
CA SER A 9 -20.82 1.38 7.49
C SER A 9 -20.24 2.70 7.97
N GLY A 10 -18.98 3.01 7.65
CA GLY A 10 -18.37 4.27 8.09
C GLY A 10 -19.03 5.52 7.48
N ASP A 11 -19.40 5.47 6.20
CA ASP A 11 -20.14 6.59 5.58
C ASP A 11 -21.56 6.70 6.15
N ALA A 12 -22.18 5.60 6.55
CA ALA A 12 -23.48 5.61 7.23
C ALA A 12 -23.36 6.18 8.65
N LEU A 13 -22.32 5.79 9.40
CA LEU A 13 -22.01 6.32 10.73
C LEU A 13 -21.74 7.83 10.68
N ALA A 14 -21.07 8.30 9.64
CA ALA A 14 -20.82 9.73 9.40
C ALA A 14 -22.06 10.51 8.91
N GLY A 15 -23.20 9.83 8.65
CA GLY A 15 -24.40 10.45 8.10
C GLY A 15 -24.26 10.91 6.64
N LEU A 16 -23.30 10.35 5.90
CA LEU A 16 -22.96 10.75 4.53
C LEU A 16 -23.47 9.78 3.45
N ALA A 17 -23.77 8.53 3.84
CA ALA A 17 -24.28 7.52 2.93
C ALA A 17 -25.66 7.87 2.33
N ALA A 18 -25.94 7.36 1.14
CA ALA A 18 -27.30 7.37 0.60
C ALA A 18 -28.25 6.54 1.46
N THR A 19 -29.44 7.07 1.71
CA THR A 19 -30.50 6.45 2.53
C THR A 19 -31.22 5.31 1.80
N THR A 20 -31.17 5.32 0.47
CA THR A 20 -31.78 4.30 -0.39
C THR A 20 -30.90 4.01 -1.59
N GLU A 21 -31.10 2.85 -2.22
CA GLU A 21 -30.37 2.53 -3.44
C GLU A 21 -30.77 3.43 -4.61
N GLN A 22 -32.04 3.85 -4.68
CA GLN A 22 -32.51 4.82 -5.66
C GLN A 22 -31.77 6.15 -5.52
N GLU A 23 -31.59 6.64 -4.29
CA GLU A 23 -30.80 7.85 -4.04
C GLU A 23 -29.33 7.67 -4.44
N ARG A 24 -28.74 6.49 -4.17
CA ARG A 24 -27.36 6.19 -4.56
C ARG A 24 -27.18 6.21 -6.08
N VAL A 25 -28.10 5.57 -6.81
CA VAL A 25 -28.10 5.56 -8.27
C VAL A 25 -28.30 6.97 -8.83
N ALA A 26 -29.22 7.74 -8.27
CA ALA A 26 -29.42 9.15 -8.65
C ALA A 26 -28.16 9.98 -8.40
N ALA A 27 -27.49 9.80 -7.25
CA ALA A 27 -26.24 10.47 -6.94
C ALA A 27 -25.11 10.09 -7.91
N ARG A 28 -25.05 8.84 -8.37
CA ARG A 28 -24.10 8.38 -9.40
C ARG A 28 -24.39 9.00 -10.76
N TRP A 29 -25.66 9.13 -11.14
CA TRP A 29 -26.04 9.82 -12.38
C TRP A 29 -25.65 11.30 -12.35
N VAL A 30 -25.95 12.00 -11.25
CA VAL A 30 -25.52 13.39 -11.09
C VAL A 30 -24.00 13.49 -11.10
N LEU A 31 -23.30 12.59 -10.42
CA LEU A 31 -21.84 12.59 -10.38
C LEU A 31 -21.21 12.36 -11.76
N ALA A 32 -21.80 11.48 -12.58
CA ALA A 32 -21.30 11.18 -13.92
C ALA A 32 -21.32 12.40 -14.85
N GLU A 33 -22.22 13.36 -14.63
CA GLU A 33 -22.33 14.60 -15.41
C GLU A 33 -21.44 15.75 -14.91
N VAL A 34 -20.72 15.55 -13.78
CA VAL A 34 -19.82 16.59 -13.25
C VAL A 34 -18.59 16.71 -14.15
N PRO A 35 -18.23 17.91 -14.65
CA PRO A 35 -16.98 18.15 -15.36
C PRO A 35 -15.77 17.88 -14.47
N LEU A 36 -14.71 17.24 -14.98
CA LEU A 36 -13.49 17.01 -14.20
C LEU A 36 -12.88 18.32 -13.69
N GLN A 37 -12.87 19.36 -14.52
CA GLN A 37 -12.36 20.70 -14.18
C GLN A 37 -12.98 21.27 -12.90
N ARG A 38 -14.23 20.91 -12.56
CA ARG A 38 -14.88 21.41 -11.34
C ARG A 38 -14.12 21.03 -10.06
N PHE A 39 -13.41 19.91 -10.05
CA PHE A 39 -12.61 19.51 -8.88
C PHE A 39 -11.37 20.40 -8.65
N LEU A 40 -10.98 21.22 -9.63
CA LEU A 40 -9.94 22.24 -9.49
C LEU A 40 -10.51 23.59 -9.06
N ASP A 41 -11.76 23.88 -9.45
CA ASP A 41 -12.42 25.15 -9.15
C ASP A 41 -13.12 25.14 -7.77
N GLU A 42 -13.55 23.96 -7.31
CA GLU A 42 -14.35 23.77 -6.09
C GLU A 42 -13.72 22.68 -5.19
N ALA A 43 -12.87 23.09 -4.24
CA ALA A 43 -12.24 22.18 -3.28
C ALA A 43 -13.26 21.65 -2.26
N LEU A 44 -13.22 20.33 -1.99
CA LEU A 44 -14.11 19.69 -0.99
C LEU A 44 -13.74 20.06 0.45
N ILE A 45 -12.47 20.36 0.69
CA ILE A 45 -11.95 20.92 1.94
C ILE A 45 -11.26 22.24 1.58
N PRO A 46 -11.51 23.35 2.29
CA PRO A 46 -10.99 24.66 1.87
C PRO A 46 -9.46 24.71 1.82
N TYR A 47 -8.90 25.24 0.72
CA TYR A 47 -7.47 25.36 0.46
C TYR A 47 -6.72 26.06 1.59
N GLU A 48 -7.31 27.11 2.17
CA GLU A 48 -6.72 27.90 3.26
C GLU A 48 -6.60 27.11 4.57
N SER A 49 -7.40 26.06 4.74
CA SER A 49 -7.53 25.31 6.00
C SER A 49 -6.83 23.96 6.01
N ASP A 50 -6.31 23.49 4.88
CA ASP A 50 -5.85 22.11 4.73
C ASP A 50 -4.63 21.97 3.80
N GLU A 51 -3.48 21.58 4.36
CA GLU A 51 -2.21 21.44 3.65
C GLU A 51 -2.24 20.34 2.59
N VAL A 52 -3.09 19.32 2.77
CA VAL A 52 -3.28 18.26 1.77
C VAL A 52 -3.99 18.81 0.54
N THR A 53 -4.98 19.69 0.71
CA THR A 53 -5.65 20.38 -0.40
C THR A 53 -4.69 21.31 -1.11
N ARG A 54 -3.86 22.06 -0.38
CA ARG A 54 -2.79 22.88 -0.99
C ARG A 54 -1.86 22.03 -1.83
N LEU A 55 -1.38 20.91 -1.28
CA LEU A 55 -0.55 19.94 -2.00
C LEU A 55 -1.22 19.43 -3.29
N ILE A 56 -2.52 19.11 -3.24
CA ILE A 56 -3.28 18.59 -4.39
C ILE A 56 -3.39 19.65 -5.49
N ILE A 57 -3.82 20.87 -5.13
CA ILE A 57 -4.06 21.95 -6.09
C ILE A 57 -2.74 22.49 -6.65
N ASP A 58 -1.76 22.75 -5.79
CA ASP A 58 -0.46 23.30 -6.21
C ASP A 58 0.39 22.27 -6.97
N GLY A 59 0.15 20.98 -6.73
CA GLY A 59 0.85 19.87 -7.40
C GLY A 59 0.18 19.37 -8.68
N HIS A 60 -0.93 19.98 -9.13
CA HIS A 60 -1.65 19.57 -10.33
C HIS A 60 -0.95 20.03 -11.62
N ASP A 61 -0.69 19.09 -12.53
CA ASP A 61 -0.10 19.38 -13.85
C ASP A 61 -1.19 19.59 -14.92
N GLN A 62 -1.35 20.84 -15.38
CA GLN A 62 -2.35 21.20 -16.37
C GLN A 62 -2.09 20.59 -17.76
N ASP A 63 -0.83 20.44 -18.15
CA ASP A 63 -0.47 19.90 -19.47
C ASP A 63 -0.72 18.39 -19.49
N ALA A 64 -0.40 17.69 -18.40
CA ALA A 64 -0.73 16.28 -18.21
C ALA A 64 -2.25 16.04 -18.22
N PHE A 65 -3.04 16.96 -17.66
CA PHE A 65 -4.50 16.88 -17.57
C PHE A 65 -5.22 17.18 -18.90
N ALA A 66 -4.61 17.96 -19.79
CA ALA A 66 -5.22 18.45 -21.02
C ALA A 66 -5.95 17.38 -21.89
N PRO A 67 -5.49 16.12 -22.01
CA PRO A 67 -6.18 15.10 -22.80
C PRO A 67 -7.59 14.74 -22.30
N VAL A 68 -7.87 14.94 -21.02
CA VAL A 68 -9.15 14.57 -20.38
C VAL A 68 -9.89 15.77 -19.79
N SER A 69 -9.34 16.98 -19.87
CA SER A 69 -9.87 18.16 -19.19
C SER A 69 -11.31 18.54 -19.58
N GLY A 70 -11.68 18.28 -20.83
CA GLY A 70 -13.03 18.52 -21.35
C GLY A 70 -14.06 17.43 -21.00
N LEU A 71 -13.67 16.38 -20.27
CA LEU A 71 -14.56 15.26 -19.95
C LEU A 71 -15.34 15.51 -18.64
N THR A 72 -16.51 14.88 -18.55
CA THR A 72 -17.20 14.66 -17.28
C THR A 72 -16.63 13.43 -16.58
N VAL A 73 -17.00 13.19 -15.32
CA VAL A 73 -16.62 11.95 -14.60
C VAL A 73 -17.08 10.70 -15.37
N GLY A 74 -18.28 10.72 -15.96
CA GLY A 74 -18.77 9.64 -16.82
C GLY A 74 -17.96 9.49 -18.10
N GLY A 75 -17.67 10.59 -18.79
CA GLY A 75 -16.79 10.58 -19.96
C GLY A 75 -15.38 10.08 -19.64
N PHE A 76 -14.86 10.42 -18.46
CA PHE A 76 -13.57 9.95 -17.98
C PHE A 76 -13.55 8.45 -17.70
N ARG A 77 -14.61 7.91 -17.08
CA ARG A 77 -14.79 6.46 -16.92
C ARG A 77 -14.68 5.74 -18.26
N ASP A 78 -15.44 6.19 -19.25
CA ASP A 78 -15.50 5.55 -20.56
C ASP A 78 -14.16 5.67 -21.29
N TRP A 79 -13.49 6.81 -21.17
CA TRP A 79 -12.14 7.02 -21.70
C TRP A 79 -11.11 6.08 -21.06
N LEU A 80 -11.11 5.92 -19.73
CA LEU A 80 -10.22 5.00 -19.01
C LEU A 80 -10.40 3.53 -19.43
N LEU A 81 -11.63 3.15 -19.76
CA LEU A 81 -11.96 1.79 -20.21
C LEU A 81 -11.62 1.56 -21.68
N SER A 82 -11.49 2.61 -22.49
CA SER A 82 -11.13 2.53 -23.91
C SER A 82 -9.69 2.09 -24.18
N ASP A 83 -9.40 1.83 -25.46
CA ASP A 83 -8.06 1.52 -25.97
C ASP A 83 -7.12 2.74 -25.97
N ALA A 84 -7.65 3.97 -25.84
CA ALA A 84 -6.84 5.18 -25.76
C ALA A 84 -6.04 5.28 -24.45
N ALA A 85 -6.57 4.70 -23.37
CA ALA A 85 -5.95 4.66 -22.05
C ALA A 85 -4.85 3.59 -21.96
N THR A 86 -3.84 3.68 -22.82
CA THR A 86 -2.67 2.79 -22.78
C THR A 86 -1.82 3.05 -21.54
N PRO A 87 -1.00 2.08 -21.07
CA PRO A 87 -0.14 2.26 -19.90
C PRO A 87 0.70 3.55 -19.95
N ALA A 88 1.35 3.81 -21.10
CA ALA A 88 2.19 5.01 -21.27
C ALA A 88 1.38 6.32 -21.28
N VAL A 89 0.11 6.28 -21.71
CA VAL A 89 -0.79 7.44 -21.64
C VAL A 89 -1.22 7.70 -20.20
N LEU A 90 -1.57 6.65 -19.45
CA LEU A 90 -1.96 6.75 -18.05
C LEU A 90 -0.82 7.25 -17.17
N GLU A 91 0.42 6.79 -17.41
CA GLU A 91 1.61 7.27 -16.73
C GLU A 91 1.80 8.79 -16.91
N ARG A 92 1.66 9.29 -18.15
CA ARG A 92 1.76 10.73 -18.44
C ARG A 92 0.58 11.55 -17.91
N LEU A 93 -0.61 10.94 -17.81
CA LEU A 93 -1.82 11.60 -17.32
C LEU A 93 -1.79 11.75 -15.79
N SER A 94 -1.18 10.82 -15.06
CA SER A 94 -1.27 10.71 -13.61
C SER A 94 -0.99 12.02 -12.83
N PRO A 95 0.04 12.84 -13.18
CA PRO A 95 0.29 14.12 -12.52
C PRO A 95 -0.83 15.16 -12.69
N GLY A 96 -1.62 15.05 -13.76
CA GLY A 96 -2.78 15.90 -14.04
C GLY A 96 -4.08 15.41 -13.42
N LEU A 97 -4.07 14.34 -12.62
CA LEU A 97 -5.25 13.86 -11.92
C LEU A 97 -5.22 14.28 -10.44
N THR A 98 -6.32 14.87 -9.97
CA THR A 98 -6.54 15.07 -8.54
C THR A 98 -7.15 13.83 -7.89
N PRO A 99 -6.92 13.60 -6.60
CA PRO A 99 -7.60 12.54 -5.85
C PRO A 99 -9.12 12.55 -5.96
N GLU A 100 -9.74 13.73 -5.96
CA GLU A 100 -11.19 13.89 -6.04
C GLU A 100 -11.73 13.44 -7.39
N MET A 101 -11.03 13.70 -8.50
CA MET A 101 -11.40 13.17 -9.83
C MET A 101 -11.35 11.63 -9.84
N VAL A 102 -10.29 11.06 -9.26
CA VAL A 102 -10.06 9.61 -9.21
C VAL A 102 -11.07 8.90 -8.29
N ALA A 103 -11.36 9.49 -7.12
CA ALA A 103 -12.42 9.01 -6.23
C ALA A 103 -13.82 9.17 -6.84
N ALA A 104 -14.06 10.20 -7.65
CA ALA A 104 -15.34 10.39 -8.31
C ALA A 104 -15.62 9.28 -9.32
N VAL A 105 -14.61 8.97 -10.16
CA VAL A 105 -14.76 7.95 -11.20
C VAL A 105 -14.85 6.54 -10.62
N SER A 106 -14.14 6.23 -9.52
CA SER A 106 -14.21 4.91 -8.87
C SER A 106 -15.63 4.59 -8.38
N LYS A 107 -16.38 5.58 -7.88
CA LYS A 107 -17.75 5.43 -7.36
C LYS A 107 -18.78 5.04 -8.42
N ILE A 108 -18.50 5.30 -9.70
CA ILE A 108 -19.38 4.93 -10.82
C ILE A 108 -18.85 3.71 -11.61
N MET A 109 -17.76 3.10 -11.17
CA MET A 109 -17.17 1.91 -11.77
C MET A 109 -17.65 0.62 -11.09
N ARG A 110 -17.86 -0.44 -11.87
CA ARG A 110 -18.02 -1.80 -11.34
C ARG A 110 -16.65 -2.35 -10.89
N ASN A 111 -16.64 -3.45 -10.12
CA ASN A 111 -15.40 -4.09 -9.68
C ASN A 111 -14.48 -4.46 -10.86
N GLN A 112 -15.04 -5.05 -11.92
CA GLN A 112 -14.28 -5.37 -13.14
C GLN A 112 -13.68 -4.12 -13.81
N ASP A 113 -14.38 -2.98 -13.76
CA ASP A 113 -13.92 -1.73 -14.38
C ASP A 113 -12.69 -1.21 -13.60
N LEU A 114 -12.77 -1.22 -12.26
CA LEU A 114 -11.65 -0.88 -11.36
C LEU A 114 -10.43 -1.76 -11.65
N MET A 115 -10.64 -3.07 -11.75
CA MET A 115 -9.57 -4.03 -12.01
C MET A 115 -8.93 -3.83 -13.40
N LEU A 116 -9.73 -3.62 -14.44
CA LEU A 116 -9.24 -3.44 -15.80
C LEU A 116 -8.38 -2.19 -15.95
N VAL A 117 -8.78 -1.07 -15.33
CA VAL A 117 -7.99 0.17 -15.38
C VAL A 117 -6.75 0.08 -14.50
N ALA A 118 -6.86 -0.45 -13.29
CA ALA A 118 -5.71 -0.64 -12.40
C ALA A 118 -4.62 -1.51 -13.05
N ARG A 119 -5.00 -2.58 -13.76
CA ARG A 119 -4.07 -3.46 -14.48
C ARG A 119 -3.34 -2.79 -15.64
N LYS A 120 -3.90 -1.71 -16.21
CA LYS A 120 -3.22 -0.90 -17.23
C LYS A 120 -2.11 -0.05 -16.61
N CYS A 121 -2.20 0.29 -15.32
CA CYS A 121 -1.23 1.12 -14.61
C CYS A 121 -0.05 0.27 -14.08
N GLU A 122 1.13 0.47 -14.66
CA GLU A 122 2.36 -0.19 -14.23
C GLU A 122 3.26 0.81 -13.50
N VAL A 123 3.33 0.68 -12.17
CA VAL A 123 4.11 1.59 -11.31
C VAL A 123 5.24 0.79 -10.68
N VAL A 124 6.48 1.10 -11.09
CA VAL A 124 7.68 0.35 -10.72
C VAL A 124 8.58 1.19 -9.83
N THR A 125 8.95 0.65 -8.66
CA THR A 125 9.81 1.31 -7.68
C THR A 125 11.05 0.46 -7.38
N ARG A 126 12.12 1.12 -6.95
CA ARG A 126 13.44 0.53 -6.78
C ARG A 126 14.14 1.04 -5.52
N PHE A 127 14.66 0.10 -4.74
CA PHE A 127 15.56 0.39 -3.63
C PHE A 127 16.74 -0.59 -3.62
N ARG A 128 16.61 -1.78 -3.01
CA ARG A 128 17.58 -2.89 -3.12
C ARG A 128 17.16 -3.95 -4.14
N ASN A 129 15.91 -3.90 -4.56
CA ASN A 129 15.31 -4.71 -5.62
C ASN A 129 14.24 -3.89 -6.37
N THR A 130 13.58 -4.52 -7.34
CA THR A 130 12.55 -3.89 -8.18
C THR A 130 11.17 -4.46 -7.88
N VAL A 131 10.22 -3.61 -7.48
CA VAL A 131 8.82 -3.98 -7.17
C VAL A 131 7.86 -3.34 -8.18
N GLY A 132 6.77 -4.04 -8.52
CA GLY A 132 5.67 -3.51 -9.35
C GLY A 132 5.71 -3.83 -10.84
N LEU A 133 6.67 -4.66 -11.28
CA LEU A 133 6.74 -5.15 -12.66
C LEU A 133 5.50 -5.99 -13.00
N ARG A 134 5.00 -5.85 -14.23
CA ARG A 134 3.92 -6.71 -14.73
C ARG A 134 4.28 -8.19 -14.63
N GLY A 135 3.33 -9.01 -14.18
CA GLY A 135 3.53 -10.45 -13.98
C GLY A 135 4.31 -10.80 -12.71
N HIS A 136 4.51 -9.83 -11.80
CA HIS A 136 5.18 -10.02 -10.53
C HIS A 136 4.24 -9.62 -9.38
N LEU A 137 4.38 -10.30 -8.24
CA LEU A 137 3.71 -10.01 -6.99
C LEU A 137 4.70 -10.20 -5.84
N SER A 138 5.00 -9.10 -5.16
CA SER A 138 5.88 -9.09 -4.01
C SER A 138 5.12 -9.27 -2.70
N VAL A 139 5.86 -9.60 -1.64
CA VAL A 139 5.29 -9.85 -0.31
C VAL A 139 6.07 -9.07 0.73
N ARG A 140 5.36 -8.30 1.55
CA ARG A 140 5.90 -7.79 2.83
C ARG A 140 5.94 -8.97 3.80
N LEU A 141 7.12 -9.35 4.25
CA LEU A 141 7.27 -10.31 5.35
C LEU A 141 7.08 -9.54 6.65
N GLN A 142 6.08 -9.91 7.46
CA GLN A 142 5.77 -9.27 8.74
C GLN A 142 6.08 -10.20 9.92
N PRO A 143 7.32 -10.19 10.45
CA PRO A 143 7.71 -11.06 11.55
C PRO A 143 7.48 -10.35 12.89
N ASN A 144 6.24 -9.93 13.15
CA ASN A 144 5.86 -9.31 14.42
C ASN A 144 6.04 -10.32 15.56
N HIS A 145 6.43 -9.84 16.75
CA HIS A 145 6.54 -10.66 17.95
C HIS A 145 5.86 -9.95 19.14
N PRO A 146 5.05 -10.62 19.97
CA PRO A 146 4.28 -9.97 21.06
C PRO A 146 5.08 -9.19 22.11
N THR A 147 6.41 -9.34 22.12
CA THR A 147 7.33 -8.70 23.07
C THR A 147 8.57 -8.13 22.39
N ASP A 148 8.58 -8.01 21.07
CA ASP A 148 9.75 -7.61 20.27
C ASP A 148 11.02 -8.43 20.57
N ASP A 149 10.89 -9.73 20.86
CA ASP A 149 12.05 -10.58 21.11
C ASP A 149 12.86 -10.76 19.82
N PRO A 150 14.14 -10.35 19.76
CA PRO A 150 14.91 -10.42 18.53
C PRO A 150 15.07 -11.83 17.98
N ALA A 151 15.14 -12.87 18.83
CA ALA A 151 15.27 -14.25 18.36
C ALA A 151 13.97 -14.75 17.74
N GLY A 152 12.82 -14.42 18.33
CA GLY A 152 11.50 -14.70 17.77
C GLY A 152 11.27 -14.00 16.41
N ILE A 153 11.62 -12.71 16.32
CA ILE A 153 11.55 -11.95 15.07
C ILE A 153 12.44 -12.60 13.98
N VAL A 154 13.69 -12.92 14.31
CA VAL A 154 14.62 -13.56 13.36
C VAL A 154 14.14 -14.95 12.94
N ALA A 155 13.55 -15.73 13.85
CA ALA A 155 13.00 -17.04 13.52
C ALA A 155 11.84 -16.92 12.50
N SER A 156 10.91 -15.99 12.74
CA SER A 156 9.80 -15.72 11.81
C SER A 156 10.27 -15.13 10.47
N LEU A 157 11.30 -14.28 10.50
CA LEU A 157 11.96 -13.76 9.29
C LEU A 157 12.54 -14.91 8.45
N ILE A 158 13.29 -15.83 9.07
CA ILE A 158 13.87 -16.98 8.35
C ILE A 158 12.77 -17.88 7.78
N ASP A 159 11.68 -18.10 8.52
CA ASP A 159 10.52 -18.87 8.04
C ASP A 159 9.89 -18.21 6.81
N GLY A 160 9.65 -16.91 6.83
CA GLY A 160 9.11 -16.20 5.66
C GLY A 160 10.06 -16.23 4.45
N LEU A 161 11.38 -16.10 4.65
CA LEU A 161 12.37 -16.23 3.58
C LEU A 161 12.38 -17.64 2.96
N LEU A 162 12.21 -18.68 3.79
CA LEU A 162 12.07 -20.08 3.34
C LEU A 162 10.82 -20.30 2.47
N HIS A 163 9.77 -19.50 2.67
CA HIS A 163 8.59 -19.47 1.81
C HIS A 163 8.73 -18.50 0.62
N GLY A 164 9.88 -17.83 0.48
CA GLY A 164 10.13 -16.84 -0.56
C GLY A 164 9.24 -15.60 -0.43
N ALA A 165 8.95 -15.18 0.81
CA ALA A 165 8.35 -13.89 1.15
C ALA A 165 9.44 -12.88 1.55
N GLY A 166 9.10 -11.59 1.52
CA GLY A 166 10.01 -10.52 1.95
C GLY A 166 10.67 -9.77 0.82
N ASP A 167 10.28 -9.98 -0.43
CA ASP A 167 10.80 -9.23 -1.58
C ASP A 167 10.19 -7.82 -1.71
N ALA A 168 9.07 -7.51 -1.04
CA ALA A 168 8.61 -6.12 -0.93
C ALA A 168 9.34 -5.36 0.18
N VAL A 169 9.40 -5.95 1.37
CA VAL A 169 10.09 -5.43 2.57
C VAL A 169 10.03 -6.50 3.67
N ILE A 170 11.03 -6.55 4.55
CA ILE A 170 10.94 -7.21 5.86
C ILE A 170 10.49 -6.13 6.87
N GLY A 171 9.20 -6.10 7.18
CA GLY A 171 8.56 -5.01 7.93
C GLY A 171 8.09 -5.46 9.31
N VAL A 172 8.70 -4.94 10.38
CA VAL A 172 8.30 -5.23 11.77
C VAL A 172 7.51 -4.06 12.34
N ASN A 173 6.31 -4.33 12.85
CA ASN A 173 5.58 -3.40 13.70
C ASN A 173 6.06 -3.63 15.14
N PRO A 174 6.82 -2.70 15.74
CA PRO A 174 7.32 -2.89 17.09
C PRO A 174 6.21 -2.65 18.12
N VAL A 175 6.23 -3.43 19.21
CA VAL A 175 5.43 -3.16 20.41
C VAL A 175 6.02 -1.98 21.19
N SER A 176 7.35 -1.87 21.23
CA SER A 176 8.10 -0.82 21.91
C SER A 176 8.22 0.44 21.07
N ASP A 177 8.04 1.61 21.70
CA ASP A 177 8.32 2.93 21.13
C ASP A 177 9.69 3.48 21.52
N SER A 178 10.50 2.69 22.24
CA SER A 178 11.84 3.04 22.73
C SER A 178 12.86 3.11 21.58
N VAL A 179 13.36 4.32 21.30
CA VAL A 179 14.36 4.55 20.24
C VAL A 179 15.60 3.63 20.36
N PRO A 180 16.20 3.40 21.54
CA PRO A 180 17.31 2.44 21.66
C PRO A 180 16.94 1.01 21.23
N ASP A 181 15.73 0.55 21.52
CA ASP A 181 15.26 -0.78 21.10
C ASP A 181 15.04 -0.82 19.58
N LEU A 182 14.51 0.25 19.00
CA LEU A 182 14.32 0.40 17.55
C LEU A 182 15.66 0.44 16.81
N VAL A 183 16.68 1.12 17.36
CA VAL A 183 18.05 1.11 16.81
C VAL A 183 18.62 -0.32 16.81
N ARG A 184 18.49 -1.03 17.95
CA ARG A 184 18.92 -2.43 18.05
C ARG A 184 18.21 -3.31 17.01
N LEU A 185 16.90 -3.17 16.87
CA LEU A 185 16.12 -3.93 15.91
C LEU A 185 16.55 -3.65 14.45
N ASN A 186 16.78 -2.39 14.08
CA ASN A 186 17.30 -2.05 12.76
C ASN A 186 18.65 -2.73 12.48
N HIS A 187 19.57 -2.75 13.46
CA HIS A 187 20.84 -3.47 13.30
C HIS A 187 20.66 -4.99 13.14
N VAL A 188 19.77 -5.61 13.91
CA VAL A 188 19.48 -7.05 13.79
C VAL A 188 18.95 -7.38 12.39
N LEU A 189 18.00 -6.59 11.86
CA LEU A 189 17.46 -6.81 10.52
C LEU A 189 18.52 -6.59 9.44
N ALA A 190 19.32 -5.53 9.55
CA ALA A 190 20.41 -5.24 8.62
C ALA A 190 21.46 -6.35 8.60
N GLU A 191 21.86 -6.89 9.77
CA GLU A 191 22.83 -7.98 9.86
C GLU A 191 22.35 -9.25 9.13
N VAL A 192 21.07 -9.59 9.24
CA VAL A 192 20.48 -10.73 8.52
C VAL A 192 20.48 -10.49 7.01
N ILE A 193 20.06 -9.30 6.57
CA ILE A 193 20.02 -8.93 5.13
C ILE A 193 21.44 -8.94 4.54
N GLU A 194 22.39 -8.31 5.21
CA GLU A 194 23.77 -8.12 4.72
C GLU A 194 24.53 -9.43 4.67
N ARG A 195 24.54 -10.23 5.75
CA ARG A 195 25.24 -11.52 5.76
C ARG A 195 24.56 -12.54 4.83
N GLY A 196 23.23 -12.50 4.75
CA GLY A 196 22.47 -13.33 3.81
C GLY A 196 22.58 -12.90 2.34
N ALA A 197 23.19 -11.74 2.07
CA ALA A 197 23.17 -11.06 0.77
C ALA A 197 21.75 -11.04 0.16
N VAL A 198 20.73 -10.81 1.01
CA VAL A 198 19.32 -10.85 0.62
C VAL A 198 19.01 -9.57 -0.14
N PRO A 199 18.54 -9.63 -1.41
CA PRO A 199 18.20 -8.45 -2.18
C PRO A 199 16.81 -7.94 -1.79
N THR A 200 16.72 -7.40 -0.58
CA THR A 200 15.52 -6.80 0.00
C THR A 200 15.91 -5.74 1.03
N GLN A 201 14.92 -5.01 1.52
CA GLN A 201 15.01 -3.93 2.49
C GLN A 201 14.27 -4.27 3.77
N SER A 202 14.74 -3.72 4.89
CA SER A 202 14.02 -3.74 6.16
C SER A 202 13.22 -2.46 6.42
N CYS A 203 12.18 -2.57 7.23
CA CYS A 203 11.50 -1.42 7.81
C CYS A 203 11.04 -1.73 9.22
N VAL A 204 11.28 -0.80 10.16
CA VAL A 204 10.66 -0.84 11.48
C VAL A 204 9.54 0.19 11.49
N LEU A 205 8.30 -0.27 11.56
CA LEU A 205 7.09 0.52 11.37
C LEU A 205 6.69 1.29 12.63
N THR A 206 7.55 2.21 13.05
CA THR A 206 7.30 3.15 14.14
C THR A 206 6.92 4.53 13.60
N HIS A 207 6.56 5.46 14.50
CA HIS A 207 6.35 6.85 14.12
C HIS A 207 7.61 7.47 13.51
N VAL A 208 7.44 8.26 12.45
CA VAL A 208 8.55 8.83 11.64
C VAL A 208 9.61 9.55 12.48
N THR A 209 9.22 10.22 13.56
CA THR A 209 10.16 10.92 14.47
C THR A 209 11.11 9.96 15.17
N ASN A 210 10.64 8.77 15.56
CA ASN A 210 11.47 7.76 16.20
C ASN A 210 12.49 7.21 15.19
N THR A 211 12.06 7.01 13.94
CA THR A 211 12.94 6.61 12.84
C THR A 211 14.02 7.68 12.58
N MET A 212 13.65 8.96 12.55
CA MET A 212 14.62 10.06 12.39
C MET A 212 15.63 10.11 13.55
N GLN A 213 15.18 9.91 14.80
CA GLN A 213 16.08 9.81 15.94
C GLN A 213 17.00 8.58 15.86
N ALA A 214 16.48 7.44 15.39
CA ALA A 214 17.29 6.25 15.15
C ALA A 214 18.37 6.50 14.09
N MET A 215 18.06 7.22 13.01
CA MET A 215 19.07 7.62 12.01
C MET A 215 20.15 8.52 12.61
N GLN A 216 19.79 9.49 13.46
CA GLN A 216 20.76 10.34 14.16
C GLN A 216 21.70 9.54 15.07
N LEU A 217 21.23 8.39 15.58
CA LEU A 217 22.03 7.45 16.37
C LEU A 217 22.78 6.42 15.51
N GLY A 218 22.74 6.53 14.18
CA GLY A 218 23.48 5.67 13.25
C GLY A 218 22.79 4.35 12.90
N ALA A 219 21.49 4.21 13.16
CA ALA A 219 20.75 3.00 12.77
C ALA A 219 20.72 2.83 11.24
N PRO A 220 20.85 1.59 10.72
CA PRO A 220 20.85 1.28 9.29
C PRO A 220 19.42 1.26 8.73
N VAL A 221 18.75 2.41 8.69
CA VAL A 221 17.36 2.52 8.21
C VAL A 221 17.31 2.43 6.68
N ASP A 222 16.72 1.36 6.16
CA ASP A 222 16.51 1.18 4.72
C ASP A 222 15.28 1.96 4.22
N LEU A 223 14.09 1.73 4.81
CA LEU A 223 12.87 2.48 4.51
C LEU A 223 12.34 3.25 5.73
N VAL A 224 11.72 4.39 5.48
CA VAL A 224 11.01 5.19 6.50
C VAL A 224 9.53 4.95 6.39
N PHE A 225 8.96 4.35 7.42
CA PHE A 225 7.52 4.16 7.53
C PHE A 225 6.81 5.38 8.12
N GLN A 226 5.57 5.63 7.67
CA GLN A 226 4.60 6.45 8.38
C GLN A 226 3.16 6.14 7.94
N SER A 227 2.21 6.06 8.88
CA SER A 227 0.79 6.12 8.55
C SER A 227 0.39 7.55 8.16
N ILE A 228 -0.33 7.71 7.06
CA ILE A 228 -0.76 9.01 6.52
C ILE A 228 -2.27 9.02 6.26
N ALA A 229 -2.84 10.22 6.20
CA ALA A 229 -4.25 10.46 5.94
C ALA A 229 -4.46 11.57 4.90
N GLY A 230 -5.68 11.64 4.37
CA GLY A 230 -6.06 12.59 3.32
C GLY A 230 -6.47 13.98 3.78
N THR A 231 -6.31 14.32 5.06
CA THR A 231 -6.60 15.66 5.60
C THR A 231 -5.50 16.09 6.55
N GLU A 232 -5.23 17.39 6.60
CA GLU A 232 -4.27 18.01 7.52
C GLU A 232 -4.62 17.67 8.96
N ALA A 233 -5.91 17.78 9.33
CA ALA A 233 -6.36 17.47 10.68
C ALA A 233 -6.10 16.00 11.07
N ALA A 234 -6.33 15.04 10.16
CA ALA A 234 -6.05 13.64 10.43
C ALA A 234 -4.53 13.37 10.53
N ASN A 235 -3.71 13.94 9.64
CA ASN A 235 -2.25 13.86 9.74
C ASN A 235 -1.72 14.45 11.04
N ARG A 236 -2.26 15.60 11.48
CA ARG A 236 -1.91 16.19 12.77
C ARG A 236 -2.30 15.30 13.94
N SER A 237 -3.42 14.57 13.85
CA SER A 237 -3.81 13.60 14.89
C SER A 237 -2.84 12.43 14.99
N PHE A 238 -2.17 12.08 13.88
CA PHE A 238 -1.08 11.10 13.84
C PHE A 238 0.27 11.68 14.27
N GLY A 239 0.35 12.98 14.60
CA GLY A 239 1.60 13.62 15.02
C GLY A 239 2.51 14.07 13.86
N ILE A 240 1.99 14.15 12.63
CA ILE A 240 2.78 14.48 11.44
C ILE A 240 2.30 15.72 10.69
N THR A 241 3.20 16.28 9.89
CA THR A 241 2.94 17.35 8.90
C THR A 241 3.72 17.04 7.62
N LEU A 242 3.36 17.67 6.50
CA LEU A 242 4.16 17.53 5.27
C LEU A 242 5.62 17.98 5.45
N ALA A 243 5.86 19.03 6.25
CA ALA A 243 7.22 19.50 6.52
C ALA A 243 8.07 18.45 7.27
N LEU A 244 7.48 17.74 8.25
CA LEU A 244 8.18 16.66 8.95
C LEU A 244 8.50 15.50 8.02
N LEU A 245 7.57 15.16 7.12
CA LEU A 245 7.80 14.12 6.10
C LEU A 245 8.87 14.54 5.08
N ASP A 246 8.93 15.82 4.70
CA ASP A 246 9.99 16.37 3.84
C ASP A 246 11.38 16.19 4.52
N GLU A 247 11.49 16.49 5.82
CA GLU A 247 12.72 16.29 6.59
C GLU A 247 13.11 14.80 6.68
N ALA A 248 12.16 13.93 6.99
CA ALA A 248 12.40 12.49 7.11
C ALA A 248 12.83 11.86 5.77
N HIS A 249 12.19 12.28 4.68
CA HIS A 249 12.53 11.84 3.33
C HIS A 249 13.96 12.26 2.95
N ALA A 250 14.33 13.52 3.21
CA ALA A 250 15.69 14.01 2.97
C ALA A 250 16.74 13.23 3.79
N ALA A 251 16.49 13.03 5.09
CA ALA A 251 17.39 12.29 5.97
C ALA A 251 17.61 10.84 5.51
N ALA A 252 16.56 10.17 5.04
CA ALA A 252 16.65 8.80 4.52
C ALA A 252 17.46 8.72 3.21
N LEU A 253 17.27 9.68 2.29
CA LEU A 253 18.05 9.77 1.05
C LEU A 253 19.55 9.98 1.32
N GLU A 254 19.90 10.73 2.36
CA GLU A 254 21.30 10.97 2.74
C GLU A 254 22.04 9.70 3.17
N LEU A 255 21.33 8.68 3.67
CA LEU A 255 21.92 7.39 4.04
C LEU A 255 22.41 6.56 2.84
N LYS A 256 21.88 6.81 1.63
CA LYS A 256 22.29 6.15 0.37
C LYS A 256 22.39 4.62 0.45
N ARG A 257 21.41 4.00 1.11
CA ARG A 257 21.41 2.55 1.36
C ARG A 257 20.85 1.70 0.22
N GLY A 258 20.15 2.32 -0.74
CA GLY A 258 19.63 1.64 -1.92
C GLY A 258 20.74 1.28 -2.91
N THR A 259 20.66 0.09 -3.48
CA THR A 259 21.65 -0.45 -4.44
C THR A 259 21.17 -0.47 -5.89
N VAL A 260 19.85 -0.37 -6.09
CA VAL A 260 19.16 -0.39 -7.39
C VAL A 260 18.45 0.95 -7.65
N GLY A 261 17.91 1.57 -6.60
CA GLY A 261 17.24 2.88 -6.66
C GLY A 261 17.21 3.57 -5.30
N ASP A 262 16.45 4.66 -5.21
CA ASP A 262 16.41 5.58 -4.07
C ASP A 262 14.98 5.85 -3.57
N ASN A 263 14.03 4.97 -3.86
CA ASN A 263 12.70 5.07 -3.26
C ASN A 263 12.81 4.64 -1.79
N VAL A 264 12.74 5.60 -0.85
CA VAL A 264 13.05 5.35 0.58
C VAL A 264 11.83 5.40 1.52
N MET A 265 10.67 5.85 1.05
CA MET A 265 9.47 5.97 1.89
C MET A 265 8.58 4.74 1.81
N TYR A 266 7.93 4.42 2.92
CA TYR A 266 6.86 3.44 3.02
C TYR A 266 5.65 4.08 3.73
N PHE A 267 4.50 4.15 3.07
CA PHE A 267 3.28 4.67 3.69
C PHE A 267 2.19 3.62 3.85
N GLU A 268 1.45 3.72 4.95
CA GLU A 268 0.17 3.04 5.12
C GLU A 268 -0.98 4.04 5.15
N THR A 269 -2.07 3.65 4.49
CA THR A 269 -3.33 4.36 4.43
C THR A 269 -4.46 3.43 4.86
N GLY A 270 -5.70 3.91 4.89
CA GLY A 270 -6.82 3.06 5.28
C GLY A 270 -8.09 3.87 5.39
N GLN A 271 -9.14 3.35 4.77
CA GLN A 271 -10.48 3.92 4.87
C GLN A 271 -10.95 3.92 6.32
N GLY A 272 -11.54 5.04 6.73
CA GLY A 272 -12.04 5.24 8.09
C GLY A 272 -11.08 6.01 9.00
N SER A 273 -9.79 6.11 8.65
CA SER A 273 -8.79 6.88 9.41
C SER A 273 -9.23 8.32 9.70
N ALA A 274 -9.65 9.07 8.66
CA ALA A 274 -10.11 10.45 8.82
C ALA A 274 -11.43 10.56 9.62
N LEU A 275 -12.31 9.56 9.53
CA LEU A 275 -13.55 9.53 10.33
C LEU A 275 -13.23 9.26 11.81
N SER A 276 -12.38 8.27 12.07
CA SER A 276 -11.90 7.92 13.41
C SER A 276 -11.24 9.10 14.12
N ALA A 277 -10.45 9.88 13.39
CA ALA A 277 -9.82 11.11 13.88
C ALA A 277 -10.77 12.31 13.98
N ASN A 278 -12.07 12.15 13.67
CA ASN A 278 -13.05 13.23 13.56
C ASN A 278 -12.56 14.39 12.66
N ALA A 279 -11.85 14.04 11.58
CA ALA A 279 -11.09 14.93 10.73
C ALA A 279 -11.44 14.73 9.25
N HIS A 280 -12.64 14.20 8.96
CA HIS A 280 -13.10 13.91 7.60
C HIS A 280 -13.82 15.09 6.93
N HIS A 281 -14.14 16.17 7.64
CA HIS A 281 -14.73 17.41 7.10
C HIS A 281 -16.02 17.20 6.27
N GLY A 282 -16.84 16.19 6.60
CA GLY A 282 -18.04 15.86 5.82
C GLY A 282 -17.75 15.19 4.47
N VAL A 283 -16.52 14.76 4.23
CA VAL A 283 -16.07 14.02 3.05
C VAL A 283 -16.13 12.51 3.33
N ASP A 284 -16.56 11.73 2.33
CA ASP A 284 -16.69 10.27 2.44
C ASP A 284 -15.33 9.55 2.50
N GLN A 285 -15.34 8.33 3.05
CA GLN A 285 -14.13 7.54 3.30
C GLN A 285 -13.29 7.33 2.04
N GLN A 286 -13.92 7.06 0.88
CA GLN A 286 -13.16 6.83 -0.38
C GLN A 286 -12.37 8.06 -0.80
N THR A 287 -12.98 9.23 -0.64
CA THR A 287 -12.37 10.48 -1.10
C THR A 287 -11.25 10.89 -0.16
N CYS A 288 -11.44 10.74 1.15
CA CYS A 288 -10.37 10.93 2.13
C CYS A 288 -9.19 9.96 1.87
N GLU A 289 -9.49 8.70 1.55
CA GLU A 289 -8.46 7.72 1.23
C GLU A 289 -7.69 8.08 -0.05
N ALA A 290 -8.40 8.45 -1.12
CA ALA A 290 -7.76 8.91 -2.34
C ALA A 290 -6.84 10.11 -2.11
N ARG A 291 -7.23 11.02 -1.20
CA ARG A 291 -6.42 12.20 -0.86
C ARG A 291 -5.15 11.84 -0.09
N ALA A 292 -5.14 10.76 0.70
CA ALA A 292 -3.93 10.25 1.34
C ALA A 292 -2.87 9.86 0.28
N TYR A 293 -3.30 9.37 -0.89
CA TYR A 293 -2.41 9.06 -2.00
C TYR A 293 -1.69 10.29 -2.58
N ALA A 294 -2.28 11.49 -2.51
CA ALA A 294 -1.56 12.71 -2.90
C ALA A 294 -0.39 13.01 -1.97
N VAL A 295 -0.57 12.77 -0.66
CA VAL A 295 0.51 12.89 0.32
C VAL A 295 1.63 11.90 -0.01
N ALA A 296 1.30 10.63 -0.24
CA ALA A 296 2.29 9.62 -0.63
C ALA A 296 3.04 9.99 -1.92
N ARG A 297 2.32 10.43 -2.96
CA ARG A 297 2.88 10.71 -4.30
C ARG A 297 4.01 11.74 -4.26
N ARG A 298 3.93 12.73 -3.36
CA ARG A 298 4.97 13.75 -3.16
C ARG A 298 6.35 13.16 -2.92
N TYR A 299 6.44 12.00 -2.27
CA TYR A 299 7.71 11.44 -1.79
C TYR A 299 8.23 10.25 -2.61
N ARG A 300 7.63 9.93 -3.78
CA ARG A 300 8.05 8.79 -4.63
C ARG A 300 8.35 7.52 -3.80
N PRO A 301 7.38 7.02 -3.01
CA PRO A 301 7.64 5.96 -2.03
C PRO A 301 8.06 4.66 -2.71
N MET A 302 8.76 3.79 -1.97
CA MET A 302 8.99 2.41 -2.39
C MET A 302 7.68 1.63 -2.37
N LEU A 303 6.91 1.81 -1.30
CA LEU A 303 5.68 1.07 -1.03
C LEU A 303 4.58 2.01 -0.52
N VAL A 304 3.35 1.75 -0.93
CA VAL A 304 2.13 2.27 -0.29
C VAL A 304 1.15 1.13 -0.20
N ASN A 305 0.57 0.87 0.97
CA ASN A 305 -0.60 0.00 1.06
C ASN A 305 -1.74 0.65 1.81
N THR A 306 -2.95 0.38 1.35
CA THR A 306 -4.14 0.49 2.19
C THR A 306 -4.15 -0.70 3.15
N VAL A 307 -4.70 -0.49 4.35
CA VAL A 307 -4.99 -1.54 5.32
C VAL A 307 -6.50 -1.71 5.39
N VAL A 308 -7.04 -2.62 4.59
CA VAL A 308 -8.49 -2.76 4.41
C VAL A 308 -9.03 -3.75 5.42
N GLY A 309 -10.02 -3.37 6.22
CA GLY A 309 -10.66 -4.25 7.20
C GLY A 309 -10.00 -4.30 8.58
N PHE A 310 -8.93 -3.51 8.79
CA PHE A 310 -8.16 -3.49 10.05
C PHE A 310 -8.83 -2.71 11.18
N ILE A 311 -9.52 -1.60 10.88
CA ILE A 311 -10.04 -0.72 11.94
C ILE A 311 -11.27 -1.35 12.62
N GLY A 312 -12.18 -1.93 11.83
CA GLY A 312 -13.37 -2.58 12.35
C GLY A 312 -14.65 -2.40 11.51
N PRO A 313 -15.73 -3.09 11.91
CA PRO A 313 -17.01 -3.09 11.22
C PRO A 313 -17.72 -1.73 11.20
N GLU A 314 -17.32 -0.80 12.08
CA GLU A 314 -17.85 0.56 12.11
C GLU A 314 -17.52 1.32 10.82
N TYR A 315 -16.45 0.92 10.12
CA TYR A 315 -15.94 1.56 8.91
C TYR A 315 -16.23 0.73 7.65
N LEU A 316 -16.01 -0.59 7.74
CA LEU A 316 -16.32 -1.59 6.72
C LEU A 316 -16.90 -2.84 7.39
N TYR A 317 -18.22 -3.02 7.30
CA TYR A 317 -18.96 -3.99 8.11
C TYR A 317 -18.72 -5.45 7.74
N ASP A 318 -18.74 -5.74 6.44
CA ASP A 318 -18.77 -7.11 5.89
C ASP A 318 -17.68 -7.33 4.82
N GLY A 319 -17.46 -8.59 4.46
CA GLY A 319 -16.52 -8.99 3.40
C GLY A 319 -16.77 -8.29 2.06
N LYS A 320 -18.04 -8.01 1.73
CA LYS A 320 -18.41 -7.28 0.50
C LYS A 320 -17.92 -5.83 0.50
N GLN A 321 -18.02 -5.14 1.64
CA GLN A 321 -17.52 -3.78 1.83
C GLN A 321 -16.00 -3.75 1.79
N ILE A 322 -15.34 -4.72 2.44
CA ILE A 322 -13.89 -4.90 2.43
C ILE A 322 -13.39 -5.13 0.99
N ILE A 323 -13.98 -6.08 0.26
CA ILE A 323 -13.61 -6.37 -1.13
C ILE A 323 -13.76 -5.13 -2.01
N ARG A 324 -14.87 -4.41 -1.86
CA ARG A 324 -15.11 -3.19 -2.64
C ARG A 324 -14.09 -2.10 -2.31
N ALA A 325 -13.77 -1.90 -1.04
CA ALA A 325 -12.79 -0.92 -0.59
C ALA A 325 -11.40 -1.21 -1.12
N GLY A 326 -10.91 -2.45 -0.98
CA GLY A 326 -9.60 -2.82 -1.51
C GLY A 326 -9.46 -2.61 -3.02
N LEU A 327 -10.52 -2.90 -3.79
CA LEU A 327 -10.51 -2.65 -5.23
C LEU A 327 -10.52 -1.16 -5.59
N GLU A 328 -11.29 -0.34 -4.86
CA GLU A 328 -11.29 1.12 -5.09
C GLU A 328 -9.95 1.74 -4.70
N ASP A 329 -9.34 1.31 -3.60
CA ASP A 329 -8.07 1.81 -3.10
C ASP A 329 -6.92 1.45 -4.02
N HIS A 330 -6.85 0.18 -4.43
CA HIS A 330 -5.87 -0.26 -5.41
C HIS A 330 -6.00 0.50 -6.75
N PHE A 331 -7.23 0.66 -7.26
CA PHE A 331 -7.49 1.45 -8.46
C PHE A 331 -7.03 2.91 -8.30
N CYS A 332 -7.41 3.56 -7.20
CA CYS A 332 -7.11 4.96 -6.98
C CYS A 332 -5.59 5.18 -6.85
N GLY A 333 -4.91 4.37 -6.04
CA GLY A 333 -3.46 4.46 -5.86
C GLY A 333 -2.70 4.22 -7.17
N LYS A 334 -3.08 3.20 -7.94
CA LYS A 334 -2.48 2.89 -9.25
C LYS A 334 -2.66 4.01 -10.27
N LEU A 335 -3.87 4.57 -10.38
CA LEU A 335 -4.16 5.64 -11.33
C LEU A 335 -3.45 6.95 -10.95
N LEU A 336 -3.23 7.17 -9.65
CA LEU A 336 -2.41 8.27 -9.11
C LEU A 336 -0.91 7.97 -9.12
N GLY A 337 -0.47 6.87 -9.74
CA GLY A 337 0.94 6.60 -10.00
C GLY A 337 1.72 6.07 -8.80
N LEU A 338 1.05 5.39 -7.85
CA LEU A 338 1.68 4.82 -6.67
C LEU A 338 1.94 3.30 -6.78
N PRO A 339 3.00 2.79 -6.12
CA PRO A 339 3.31 1.36 -6.04
C PRO A 339 2.35 0.64 -5.08
N MET A 340 1.07 0.59 -5.46
CA MET A 340 -0.02 0.28 -4.55
C MET A 340 -0.10 -1.22 -4.21
N GLY A 341 0.07 -1.53 -2.93
CA GLY A 341 -0.22 -2.81 -2.31
C GLY A 341 -1.49 -2.76 -1.46
N CYS A 342 -1.78 -3.87 -0.78
CA CYS A 342 -2.93 -3.99 0.12
C CYS A 342 -2.58 -4.96 1.25
N ASP A 343 -2.80 -4.54 2.49
CA ASP A 343 -3.01 -5.50 3.58
C ASP A 343 -4.46 -5.98 3.48
N ILE A 344 -4.61 -7.25 3.12
CA ILE A 344 -5.89 -7.91 2.84
C ILE A 344 -6.28 -8.60 4.13
N CYS A 345 -7.10 -7.93 4.91
CA CYS A 345 -7.27 -8.31 6.30
C CYS A 345 -8.68 -8.06 6.83
N TYR A 346 -8.95 -8.64 7.99
CA TYR A 346 -10.18 -8.41 8.71
C TYR A 346 -9.94 -8.58 10.22
N THR A 347 -10.80 -7.93 11.00
CA THR A 347 -10.88 -8.17 12.45
C THR A 347 -11.98 -9.16 12.79
N ASN A 348 -11.78 -9.97 13.82
CA ASN A 348 -12.74 -11.01 14.28
C ASN A 348 -14.17 -10.54 14.62
N HIS A 349 -14.42 -9.23 14.71
CA HIS A 349 -15.74 -8.67 15.00
C HIS A 349 -16.43 -8.05 13.76
N ALA A 350 -15.79 -8.11 12.59
CA ALA A 350 -16.44 -7.83 11.31
C ALA A 350 -17.22 -9.06 10.80
N GLU A 351 -18.25 -8.84 9.97
CA GLU A 351 -18.95 -9.91 9.26
C GLU A 351 -18.12 -10.33 8.02
N ALA A 352 -16.93 -10.87 8.29
CA ALA A 352 -15.97 -11.32 7.29
C ALA A 352 -15.14 -12.48 7.84
N ASP A 353 -14.63 -13.32 6.92
CA ASP A 353 -13.73 -14.41 7.25
C ASP A 353 -12.61 -14.57 6.20
N GLN A 354 -11.83 -15.65 6.31
CA GLN A 354 -10.72 -15.92 5.40
C GLN A 354 -11.18 -16.17 3.96
N ASP A 355 -12.41 -16.66 3.72
CA ASP A 355 -12.92 -16.88 2.35
C ASP A 355 -13.09 -15.53 1.63
N ASP A 356 -13.46 -14.47 2.36
CA ASP A 356 -13.50 -13.11 1.84
C ASP A 356 -12.11 -12.58 1.48
N MET A 357 -11.08 -12.93 2.27
CA MET A 357 -9.69 -12.55 2.00
C MET A 357 -9.15 -13.28 0.78
N ASP A 358 -9.46 -14.58 0.63
CA ASP A 358 -9.13 -15.38 -0.54
C ASP A 358 -9.73 -14.77 -1.82
N ASN A 359 -11.00 -14.34 -1.74
CA ASN A 359 -11.65 -13.62 -2.83
C ASN A 359 -10.90 -12.31 -3.17
N LEU A 360 -10.62 -11.48 -2.16
CA LEU A 360 -9.99 -10.19 -2.38
C LEU A 360 -8.57 -10.33 -2.97
N MET A 361 -7.76 -11.26 -2.46
CA MET A 361 -6.39 -11.44 -2.92
C MET A 361 -6.32 -11.87 -4.39
N VAL A 362 -7.22 -12.75 -4.85
CA VAL A 362 -7.27 -13.18 -6.25
C VAL A 362 -7.70 -12.03 -7.15
N LEU A 363 -8.68 -11.23 -6.71
CA LEU A 363 -9.15 -10.06 -7.46
C LEU A 363 -8.04 -9.01 -7.60
N LEU A 364 -7.34 -8.68 -6.52
CA LEU A 364 -6.27 -7.68 -6.53
C LEU A 364 -5.05 -8.16 -7.33
N ALA A 365 -4.61 -9.41 -7.13
CA ALA A 365 -3.50 -9.97 -7.90
C ALA A 365 -3.82 -10.01 -9.41
N SER A 366 -5.05 -10.36 -9.77
CA SER A 366 -5.53 -10.31 -11.17
C SER A 366 -5.58 -8.89 -11.75
N ALA A 367 -5.75 -7.88 -10.89
CA ALA A 367 -5.71 -6.46 -11.22
C ALA A 367 -4.29 -5.87 -11.24
N GLY A 368 -3.26 -6.66 -10.94
CA GLY A 368 -1.86 -6.21 -10.97
C GLY A 368 -1.37 -5.54 -9.69
N LEU A 369 -1.82 -6.02 -8.52
CA LEU A 369 -1.31 -5.62 -7.20
C LEU A 369 0.22 -5.65 -7.14
N ASN A 370 0.86 -4.62 -6.58
CA ASN A 370 2.32 -4.59 -6.43
C ASN A 370 2.80 -5.59 -5.37
N PHE A 371 2.14 -5.58 -4.20
CA PHE A 371 2.48 -6.44 -3.09
C PHE A 371 1.30 -6.64 -2.13
N LEU A 372 1.36 -7.73 -1.37
CA LEU A 372 0.49 -8.02 -0.22
C LEU A 372 1.32 -8.27 1.04
N ILE A 373 0.66 -8.40 2.19
CA ILE A 373 1.29 -8.65 3.48
C ILE A 373 1.29 -10.17 3.74
N GLY A 374 2.42 -10.72 4.15
CA GLY A 374 2.54 -12.11 4.59
C GLY A 374 2.79 -12.15 6.09
N VAL A 375 1.85 -12.73 6.83
CA VAL A 375 1.95 -13.00 8.27
C VAL A 375 2.08 -14.52 8.49
N PRO A 376 2.90 -15.00 9.45
CA PRO A 376 2.93 -16.40 9.82
C PRO A 376 1.54 -16.94 10.15
N GLY A 377 1.06 -17.92 9.37
CA GLY A 377 -0.25 -18.54 9.60
C GLY A 377 -1.46 -17.63 9.38
N ALA A 378 -1.31 -16.48 8.71
CA ALA A 378 -2.37 -15.47 8.51
C ALA A 378 -2.91 -14.84 9.81
N ASP A 379 -2.28 -15.09 10.97
CA ASP A 379 -2.74 -14.60 12.27
C ASP A 379 -1.67 -13.71 12.91
N ASP A 380 -1.95 -12.41 12.99
CA ASP A 380 -1.06 -11.50 13.70
C ASP A 380 -1.45 -11.42 15.17
N VAL A 381 -0.78 -12.23 15.97
CA VAL A 381 -1.01 -12.35 17.41
C VAL A 381 -0.71 -11.06 18.20
N MET A 382 -0.01 -10.10 17.60
CA MET A 382 0.32 -8.83 18.25
C MET A 382 -0.74 -7.77 17.93
N LEU A 383 -1.13 -7.67 16.66
CA LEU A 383 -2.13 -6.72 16.18
C LEU A 383 -3.57 -7.23 16.29
N ASN A 384 -3.78 -8.51 16.64
CA ASN A 384 -5.07 -9.16 16.85
C ASN A 384 -6.02 -9.08 15.64
N TYR A 385 -5.49 -9.35 14.45
CA TYR A 385 -6.25 -9.40 13.20
C TYR A 385 -5.75 -10.52 12.30
N GLN A 386 -6.56 -10.89 11.31
CA GLN A 386 -6.22 -11.89 10.31
C GLN A 386 -5.84 -11.20 9.01
N SER A 387 -4.74 -11.61 8.39
CA SER A 387 -4.22 -11.07 7.12
C SER A 387 -4.01 -12.23 6.12
N THR A 388 -3.24 -12.00 5.06
CA THR A 388 -2.73 -13.06 4.20
C THR A 388 -1.43 -13.67 4.76
N SER A 389 -1.15 -14.91 4.40
CA SER A 389 0.01 -15.68 4.81
C SER A 389 1.09 -15.77 3.74
N PHE A 390 2.25 -16.32 4.11
CA PHE A 390 3.28 -16.68 3.13
C PHE A 390 2.79 -17.70 2.09
N HIS A 391 1.86 -18.59 2.48
CA HIS A 391 1.32 -19.64 1.61
C HIS A 391 0.37 -19.06 0.56
N ASP A 392 -0.39 -18.03 0.92
CA ASP A 392 -1.36 -17.40 0.02
C ASP A 392 -0.66 -16.74 -1.17
N ALA A 393 0.51 -16.13 -0.94
CA ALA A 393 1.36 -15.62 -2.01
C ALA A 393 1.83 -16.73 -2.96
N LEU A 394 2.10 -17.95 -2.48
CA LEU A 394 2.46 -19.09 -3.32
C LEU A 394 1.27 -19.56 -4.16
N VAL A 395 0.08 -19.63 -3.56
CA VAL A 395 -1.16 -19.96 -4.27
C VAL A 395 -1.40 -18.97 -5.42
N LEU A 396 -1.27 -17.67 -5.18
CA LEU A 396 -1.43 -16.66 -6.23
C LEU A 396 -0.39 -16.79 -7.34
N ARG A 397 0.86 -17.12 -6.99
CA ARG A 397 1.93 -17.34 -7.97
C ARG A 397 1.64 -18.54 -8.86
N ASP A 398 1.21 -19.66 -8.30
CA ASP A 398 0.84 -20.85 -9.07
C ASP A 398 -0.45 -20.62 -9.90
N LEU A 399 -1.47 -19.97 -9.31
CA LEU A 399 -2.76 -19.74 -9.96
C LEU A 399 -2.67 -18.77 -11.13
N LEU A 400 -1.87 -17.70 -10.99
CA LEU A 400 -1.82 -16.59 -11.94
C LEU A 400 -0.49 -16.50 -12.71
N GLY A 401 0.45 -17.40 -12.45
CA GLY A 401 1.77 -17.41 -13.09
C GLY A 401 2.65 -16.22 -12.70
N LEU A 402 2.48 -15.71 -11.47
CA LEU A 402 3.19 -14.53 -10.98
C LEU A 402 4.57 -14.91 -10.43
N LYS A 403 5.49 -13.95 -10.44
CA LYS A 403 6.87 -14.11 -9.94
C LYS A 403 7.17 -13.15 -8.79
N ARG A 404 8.23 -13.43 -8.03
CA ARG A 404 8.82 -12.49 -7.06
C ARG A 404 9.65 -11.43 -7.78
N ALA A 405 10.01 -10.35 -7.10
CA ALA A 405 10.99 -9.37 -7.60
C ALA A 405 12.22 -10.08 -8.23
N PRO A 406 12.68 -9.68 -9.43
CA PRO A 406 13.67 -10.45 -10.19
C PRO A 406 14.96 -10.74 -9.42
N GLU A 407 15.46 -9.75 -8.68
CA GLU A 407 16.68 -9.86 -7.89
C GLU A 407 16.52 -10.90 -6.78
N PHE A 408 15.34 -10.92 -6.14
CA PHE A 408 14.99 -11.83 -5.06
C PHE A 408 14.73 -13.25 -5.54
N GLU A 409 14.02 -13.41 -6.67
CA GLU A 409 13.83 -14.72 -7.31
C GLU A 409 15.19 -15.36 -7.67
N ALA A 410 16.09 -14.57 -8.26
CA ALA A 410 17.44 -15.03 -8.56
C ALA A 410 18.23 -15.40 -7.28
N TRP A 411 18.04 -14.66 -6.18
CA TRP A 411 18.67 -15.01 -4.90
C TRP A 411 18.13 -16.33 -4.33
N LEU A 412 16.81 -16.52 -4.29
CA LEU A 412 16.18 -17.77 -3.81
C LEU A 412 16.68 -19.00 -4.56
N GLN A 413 16.84 -18.90 -5.89
CA GLN A 413 17.39 -19.97 -6.71
C GLN A 413 18.86 -20.27 -6.36
N ARG A 414 19.68 -19.23 -6.19
CA ARG A 414 21.10 -19.39 -5.79
C ARG A 414 21.24 -20.03 -4.42
N VAL A 415 20.43 -19.63 -3.44
CA VAL A 415 20.52 -20.18 -2.08
C VAL A 415 19.82 -21.53 -1.92
N GLY A 416 19.09 -21.99 -2.94
CA GLY A 416 18.45 -23.30 -2.97
C GLY A 416 17.13 -23.36 -2.21
N VAL A 417 16.36 -22.26 -2.21
CA VAL A 417 14.96 -22.24 -1.72
C VAL A 417 14.00 -22.61 -2.83
N THR A 418 14.22 -22.05 -4.03
CA THR A 418 13.40 -22.32 -5.21
C THR A 418 14.16 -23.08 -6.28
N GLY A 419 13.44 -23.85 -7.08
CA GLY A 419 13.94 -24.44 -8.32
C GLY A 419 14.00 -23.40 -9.45
N ALA A 420 14.52 -23.82 -10.61
CA ALA A 420 14.57 -22.97 -11.81
C ALA A 420 13.18 -22.57 -12.33
N ASP A 421 12.12 -23.28 -11.93
CA ASP A 421 10.72 -22.97 -12.24
C ASP A 421 10.09 -21.97 -11.24
N GLY A 422 10.84 -21.52 -10.22
CA GLY A 422 10.41 -20.56 -9.21
C GLY A 422 9.57 -21.15 -8.07
N ARG A 423 9.34 -22.47 -8.09
CA ARG A 423 8.63 -23.18 -7.02
C ARG A 423 9.57 -23.51 -5.86
N LEU A 424 9.01 -23.56 -4.66
CA LEU A 424 9.76 -23.98 -3.47
C LEU A 424 10.25 -25.43 -3.65
N LEU A 425 11.52 -25.65 -3.31
CA LEU A 425 12.05 -27.02 -3.21
C LEU A 425 11.44 -27.71 -1.97
N PRO A 426 11.32 -29.04 -1.96
CA PRO A 426 10.88 -29.77 -0.77
C PRO A 426 11.76 -29.47 0.45
N ALA A 427 11.21 -29.45 1.67
CA ALA A 427 11.98 -29.16 2.88
C ALA A 427 13.22 -30.07 3.06
N SER A 428 13.19 -31.31 2.55
CA SER A 428 14.34 -32.22 2.55
C SER A 428 15.46 -31.85 1.56
N ALA A 429 15.12 -31.05 0.54
CA ALA A 429 16.03 -30.52 -0.47
C ALA A 429 16.39 -29.04 -0.21
N GLN A 430 15.61 -28.34 0.62
CA GLN A 430 15.99 -27.06 1.19
C GLN A 430 17.10 -27.32 2.21
N LEU A 431 18.34 -27.03 1.83
CA LEU A 431 19.44 -27.03 2.79
C LEU A 431 19.13 -26.01 3.89
N PRO A 432 19.51 -26.24 5.15
CA PRO A 432 19.14 -25.34 6.24
C PRO A 432 19.61 -23.93 5.91
N LEU A 433 18.66 -23.00 5.69
CA LEU A 433 18.99 -21.61 5.34
C LEU A 433 19.86 -20.97 6.42
N SER A 434 19.65 -21.38 7.68
CA SER A 434 20.46 -21.05 8.84
C SER A 434 21.94 -21.47 8.71
N GLN A 435 22.28 -22.48 7.91
CA GLN A 435 23.68 -22.84 7.65
C GLN A 435 24.27 -22.03 6.49
N ARG A 436 23.46 -21.53 5.54
CA ARG A 436 23.93 -20.82 4.33
C ARG A 436 23.96 -19.30 4.48
N LEU A 437 22.98 -18.67 5.13
CA LEU A 437 22.98 -17.21 5.40
C LEU A 437 24.27 -16.74 6.08
N TRP A 438 24.93 -17.61 6.83
CA TRP A 438 26.16 -17.31 7.56
C TRP A 438 27.43 -17.97 6.98
N THR A 439 27.35 -18.63 5.82
CA THR A 439 28.51 -19.29 5.16
C THR A 439 28.68 -18.94 3.67
N LEU A 440 27.91 -17.97 3.14
CA LEU A 440 28.12 -17.49 1.77
C LEU A 440 29.53 -16.91 1.64
N PRO A 441 30.33 -17.31 0.62
CA PRO A 441 31.58 -16.62 0.33
C PRO A 441 31.29 -15.18 -0.05
N GLU A 442 32.17 -14.25 0.34
CA GLU A 442 32.08 -12.86 -0.11
C GLU A 442 31.96 -12.80 -1.63
N PRO A 443 31.08 -11.95 -2.19
CA PRO A 443 30.99 -11.79 -3.63
C PRO A 443 32.35 -11.30 -4.17
N ALA A 444 32.81 -11.98 -5.22
CA ALA A 444 34.08 -11.69 -5.90
C ALA A 444 34.10 -10.33 -6.60
#